data_AF-A0A7W2AUX2-F1
#
_entry.id   AF-A0A7W2AUX2-F1
#
_cell.length_a   1.000
_cell.length_b   1.000
_cell.length_c   1.000
_cell.angle_alpha   90.00
_cell.angle_beta   90.00
_cell.angle_gamma   90.00
#
_symmetry.space_group_name_H-M   'P 1'
#
loop_
_entity.id
_entity.type
_entity.pdbx_description
1 polymer ?
#
loop_
_entity_poly.entity_id
_entity_poly.type
_entity_poly.pdbx_seq_one_letter_code
_entity_poly.pdbx_strand_id
1 'polypeptide(L)'
;MGFPRTLLFWVLLASFTPSVFAQVMESGDSKTGNTEIRISTKTGLASMISGKNQGILPIEADPNDPLAVFKTYGESFGVKDAINELVRIETFKDHLGQIHHRYQQVHRDIEVFTGRLIVHQNEKGEFLAVNGDFYPIRPGVPTQPLISVEEAQLVVQNELGLVNPVFGEGRLVLVDPGWYGDPSPGLVRLAYKMSAAGDGFFAEYVLVDARDRTVFDRWPAVHSAIDRKVYDGSGGSLPGNLVRNEGASPTGDPELDNLYDFVGDFHQFLLQGYGRDSIDGAGAPLVATGRWSAGICPNAIWNGSGTAYCAGLATDDIVGHEFGHGLVDYTADLIYQNQSGQLNESFADVFGELIDLYNGNASEPGPPGGPAWPGGGFSGTDTPNTARSGCGDGSVRWLMGEDSSLGAIRDMWSPTCAGDPDRALSALYESTCCDPGFDAGGVHFGSGVS
;
A
#
# COMPACT_ATOMS: atom_id res chain seq x y z
N MET A 1 4.35 29.39 66.68
CA MET A 1 4.14 28.07 66.06
C MET A 1 4.81 28.09 64.69
N GLY A 2 5.88 27.31 64.51
CA GLY A 2 6.46 26.90 63.22
C GLY A 2 7.02 27.96 62.26
N PHE A 3 8.27 28.35 62.46
CA PHE A 3 9.22 28.90 61.46
C PHE A 3 10.48 27.99 61.53
N PRO A 4 11.53 28.03 60.66
CA PRO A 4 11.74 28.62 59.31
C PRO A 4 12.61 27.73 58.34
N ARG A 5 13.05 28.33 57.20
CA ARG A 5 14.34 28.11 56.45
C ARG A 5 14.57 26.90 55.51
N THR A 6 14.86 27.25 54.26
CA THR A 6 15.90 26.74 53.32
C THR A 6 16.61 25.42 53.62
N LEU A 7 16.62 24.50 52.64
CA LEU A 7 17.73 23.57 52.39
C LEU A 7 17.88 23.23 50.90
N LEU A 8 19.03 23.63 50.34
CA LEU A 8 19.69 22.95 49.21
C LEU A 8 19.84 21.46 49.54
N PHE A 9 19.49 20.57 48.61
CA PHE A 9 20.05 19.22 48.57
C PHE A 9 20.29 18.75 47.13
N TRP A 10 21.58 18.72 46.77
CA TRP A 10 22.28 17.71 45.98
C TRP A 10 21.53 17.02 44.82
N VAL A 11 21.76 17.51 43.59
CA VAL A 11 21.84 16.61 42.43
C VAL A 11 23.24 16.00 42.44
N LEU A 12 23.33 14.83 43.06
CA LEU A 12 24.51 13.95 42.98
C LEU A 12 24.39 13.14 41.70
N LEU A 13 25.51 13.06 40.97
CA LEU A 13 25.69 12.31 39.73
C LEU A 13 25.00 10.94 39.75
N ALA A 14 24.19 10.69 38.74
CA ALA A 14 24.29 9.46 37.97
C ALA A 14 24.38 9.87 36.50
N SER A 15 25.61 9.96 36.02
CA SER A 15 25.92 9.84 34.60
C SER A 15 25.44 8.46 34.14
N PHE A 16 24.18 8.37 33.74
CA PHE A 16 23.74 7.31 32.85
C PHE A 16 24.14 7.74 31.44
N THR A 17 25.29 7.24 31.01
CA THR A 17 25.56 7.07 29.60
C THR A 17 24.39 6.28 29.01
N PRO A 18 23.79 6.70 27.88
CA PRO A 18 23.13 5.74 27.01
C PRO A 18 24.24 4.89 26.38
N SER A 19 24.78 3.96 27.17
CA SER A 19 25.60 2.86 26.69
C SER A 19 24.69 1.73 26.27
N VAL A 20 23.89 1.95 25.23
CA VAL A 20 23.59 0.93 24.22
C VAL A 20 23.43 1.66 22.89
N PHE A 21 24.46 2.42 22.49
CA PHE A 21 24.77 2.39 21.07
C PHE A 21 25.09 0.95 20.78
N ALA A 22 24.33 0.37 19.84
CA ALA A 22 24.70 -0.86 19.17
C ALA A 22 26.21 -0.81 18.99
N GLN A 23 26.91 -1.68 19.71
CA GLN A 23 28.25 -2.01 19.35
C GLN A 23 28.07 -2.62 17.98
N VAL A 24 28.24 -1.78 16.95
CA VAL A 24 28.74 -2.22 15.67
C VAL A 24 29.99 -2.98 16.09
N MET A 25 29.82 -4.29 16.28
CA MET A 25 30.93 -5.20 16.20
C MET A 25 31.48 -4.88 14.83
N GLU A 26 32.56 -4.10 14.83
CA GLU A 26 33.45 -3.97 13.70
C GLU A 26 33.50 -5.35 13.09
N SER A 27 33.03 -5.43 11.84
CA SER A 27 33.23 -6.58 10.98
C SER A 27 34.61 -7.11 11.28
N GLY A 28 34.68 -8.31 11.83
CA GLY A 28 35.94 -9.00 12.00
C GLY A 28 36.56 -9.07 10.61
N ASP A 29 37.49 -8.16 10.33
CA ASP A 29 38.30 -8.19 9.12
C ASP A 29 39.23 -9.38 9.30
N SER A 30 38.69 -10.56 9.00
CA SER A 30 39.46 -11.76 8.81
C SER A 30 40.38 -11.48 7.64
N LYS A 31 41.64 -11.19 7.97
CA LYS A 31 42.76 -11.08 7.04
C LYS A 31 42.99 -12.42 6.31
N THR A 32 42.15 -12.71 5.32
CA THR A 32 42.38 -13.56 4.15
C THR A 32 41.14 -13.47 3.24
N GLY A 33 41.25 -12.89 2.05
CA GLY A 33 40.33 -13.18 0.93
C GLY A 33 39.65 -11.97 0.26
N ASN A 34 39.43 -12.10 -1.06
CA ASN A 34 38.67 -11.20 -1.92
C ASN A 34 37.14 -11.31 -1.70
N THR A 35 36.67 -11.51 -0.46
CA THR A 35 35.27 -11.85 -0.15
C THR A 35 34.68 -10.92 0.92
N GLU A 36 33.39 -10.61 0.80
CA GLU A 36 32.56 -9.87 1.77
C GLU A 36 31.42 -10.78 2.24
N ILE A 37 31.12 -10.78 3.55
CA ILE A 37 30.07 -11.60 4.16
C ILE A 37 29.14 -10.71 4.98
N ARG A 38 27.83 -10.83 4.74
CA ARG A 38 26.76 -10.24 5.57
C ARG A 38 26.01 -11.34 6.30
N ILE A 39 25.64 -11.07 7.55
CA ILE A 39 24.97 -12.02 8.44
C ILE A 39 23.51 -11.60 8.61
N SER A 40 22.60 -12.57 8.53
CA SER A 40 21.18 -12.39 8.86
C SER A 40 21.03 -12.20 10.36
N THR A 41 20.40 -11.11 10.78
CA THR A 41 20.07 -10.88 12.21
C THR A 41 19.03 -11.87 12.72
N LYS A 42 18.29 -12.54 11.82
CA LYS A 42 17.27 -13.54 12.15
C LYS A 42 17.86 -14.91 12.44
N THR A 43 18.76 -15.39 11.58
CA THR A 43 19.30 -16.77 11.68
C THR A 43 20.69 -16.84 12.30
N GLY A 44 21.44 -15.74 12.32
CA GLY A 44 22.86 -15.73 12.67
C GLY A 44 23.77 -16.37 11.62
N LEU A 45 23.22 -16.73 10.44
CA LEU A 45 23.95 -17.32 9.31
C LEU A 45 24.24 -16.25 8.26
N ALA A 46 25.09 -16.56 7.28
CA ALA A 46 25.30 -15.70 6.14
C ALA A 46 23.97 -15.44 5.40
N SER A 47 23.68 -14.18 5.10
CA SER A 47 22.61 -13.74 4.21
C SER A 47 23.14 -13.30 2.85
N MET A 48 24.43 -12.98 2.77
CA MET A 48 25.11 -12.64 1.53
C MET A 48 26.60 -12.97 1.64
N ILE A 49 27.15 -13.59 0.61
CA ILE A 49 28.60 -13.74 0.40
C ILE A 49 28.88 -13.25 -1.02
N SER A 50 29.76 -12.27 -1.19
CA SER A 50 30.09 -11.69 -2.49
C SER A 50 31.58 -11.41 -2.64
N GLY A 51 32.08 -11.30 -3.87
CA GLY A 51 33.43 -10.82 -4.09
C GLY A 51 33.58 -9.34 -3.68
N LYS A 52 34.73 -8.97 -3.10
CA LYS A 52 35.08 -7.58 -2.80
C LYS A 52 35.00 -6.73 -4.06
N ASN A 53 34.44 -5.52 -3.95
CA ASN A 53 34.24 -4.60 -5.08
C ASN A 53 33.50 -5.26 -6.27
N GLN A 54 32.53 -6.14 -6.00
CA GLN A 54 31.81 -6.91 -7.03
C GLN A 54 32.72 -7.82 -7.88
N GLY A 55 33.84 -8.24 -7.31
CA GLY A 55 34.77 -9.18 -7.94
C GLY A 55 34.26 -10.62 -7.96
N ILE A 56 35.06 -11.50 -8.55
CA ILE A 56 34.80 -12.94 -8.61
C ILE A 56 35.14 -13.59 -7.26
N LEU A 57 34.26 -14.47 -6.79
CA LEU A 57 34.51 -15.30 -5.62
C LEU A 57 35.61 -16.33 -5.95
N PRO A 58 36.61 -16.50 -5.05
CA PRO A 58 37.71 -17.43 -5.28
C PRO A 58 37.26 -18.89 -5.06
N ILE A 59 36.57 -19.46 -6.03
CA ILE A 59 36.02 -20.83 -5.97
C ILE A 59 36.69 -21.68 -7.05
N GLU A 60 37.31 -22.79 -6.64
CA GLU A 60 37.80 -23.83 -7.54
C GLU A 60 36.66 -24.83 -7.85
N ALA A 61 35.81 -24.48 -8.81
CA ALA A 61 34.69 -25.31 -9.22
C ALA A 61 34.43 -25.22 -10.74
N ASP A 62 33.70 -26.19 -11.28
CA ASP A 62 33.14 -26.10 -12.63
C ASP A 62 32.16 -24.91 -12.68
N PRO A 63 32.40 -23.89 -13.54
CA PRO A 63 31.48 -22.78 -13.73
C PRO A 63 30.06 -23.21 -14.12
N ASN A 64 29.91 -24.42 -14.67
CA ASN A 64 28.62 -24.99 -15.08
C ASN A 64 27.93 -25.81 -13.96
N ASP A 65 28.58 -25.99 -12.80
CA ASP A 65 27.99 -26.59 -11.58
C ASP A 65 27.70 -25.48 -10.54
N PRO A 66 26.56 -24.78 -10.66
CA PRO A 66 26.25 -23.67 -9.74
C PRO A 66 26.05 -24.11 -8.28
N LEU A 67 25.82 -25.39 -7.99
CA LEU A 67 25.75 -25.89 -6.61
C LEU A 67 27.14 -26.02 -5.97
N ALA A 68 28.22 -26.03 -6.76
CA ALA A 68 29.57 -26.18 -6.25
C ALA A 68 29.99 -25.07 -5.28
N VAL A 69 29.38 -23.87 -5.38
CA VAL A 69 29.60 -22.78 -4.42
C VAL A 69 29.34 -23.21 -2.98
N PHE A 70 28.38 -24.10 -2.75
CA PHE A 70 28.04 -24.59 -1.42
C PHE A 70 29.03 -25.63 -0.87
N LYS A 71 29.94 -26.16 -1.70
CA LYS A 71 31.08 -26.96 -1.20
C LYS A 71 32.07 -26.08 -0.42
N THR A 72 32.19 -24.81 -0.81
CA THR A 72 33.09 -23.84 -0.18
C THR A 72 32.38 -23.00 0.89
N TYR A 73 31.18 -22.51 0.58
CA TYR A 73 30.47 -21.54 1.42
C TYR A 73 29.19 -22.08 2.07
N GLY A 74 28.87 -23.38 1.89
CA GLY A 74 27.64 -23.98 2.41
C GLY A 74 27.50 -23.85 3.91
N GLU A 75 28.57 -24.14 4.67
CA GLU A 75 28.56 -24.04 6.14
C GLU A 75 28.20 -22.63 6.63
N SER A 76 28.63 -21.58 5.91
CA SER A 76 28.31 -20.20 6.29
C SER A 76 26.82 -19.87 6.15
N PHE A 77 26.15 -20.48 5.17
CA PHE A 77 24.68 -20.40 5.00
C PHE A 77 23.93 -21.47 5.82
N GLY A 78 24.64 -22.38 6.50
CA GLY A 78 24.03 -23.53 7.20
C GLY A 78 23.62 -24.70 6.29
N VAL A 79 23.98 -24.66 5.00
CA VAL A 79 23.77 -25.74 4.03
C VAL A 79 24.79 -26.85 4.28
N LYS A 80 24.32 -28.07 4.53
CA LYS A 80 25.18 -29.24 4.80
C LYS A 80 25.24 -30.19 3.61
N ASP A 81 24.14 -30.31 2.89
CA ASP A 81 24.00 -31.17 1.73
C ASP A 81 23.17 -30.48 0.66
N ALA A 82 23.84 -29.63 -0.13
CA ALA A 82 23.20 -28.82 -1.15
C ALA A 82 22.42 -29.64 -2.19
N ILE A 83 22.79 -30.90 -2.43
CA ILE A 83 22.10 -31.77 -3.40
C ILE A 83 20.72 -32.17 -2.88
N ASN A 84 20.60 -32.41 -1.57
CA ASN A 84 19.37 -32.90 -0.94
C ASN A 84 18.56 -31.79 -0.24
N GLU A 85 19.18 -30.64 0.05
CA GLU A 85 18.54 -29.53 0.77
C GLU A 85 18.11 -28.39 -0.16
N LEU A 86 18.54 -28.38 -1.43
CA LEU A 86 18.24 -27.30 -2.38
C LEU A 86 17.69 -27.85 -3.69
N VAL A 87 16.52 -27.35 -4.09
CA VAL A 87 15.93 -27.62 -5.40
C VAL A 87 16.02 -26.37 -6.26
N ARG A 88 16.63 -26.49 -7.45
CA ARG A 88 16.70 -25.36 -8.39
C ARG A 88 15.32 -25.12 -9.01
N ILE A 89 14.74 -23.96 -8.74
CA ILE A 89 13.41 -23.58 -9.24
C ILE A 89 13.46 -22.66 -10.45
N GLU A 90 14.58 -21.96 -10.66
CA GLU A 90 14.72 -21.00 -11.75
C GLU A 90 16.18 -20.82 -12.15
N THR A 91 16.41 -20.54 -13.43
CA THR A 91 17.67 -19.98 -13.92
C THR A 91 17.35 -18.90 -14.95
N PHE A 92 17.82 -17.69 -14.73
CA PHE A 92 17.59 -16.57 -15.64
C PHE A 92 18.86 -15.76 -15.87
N LYS A 93 18.97 -15.16 -17.06
CA LYS A 93 20.07 -14.24 -17.44
C LYS A 93 19.54 -12.80 -17.39
N ASP A 94 20.23 -11.91 -16.70
CA ASP A 94 19.85 -10.50 -16.63
C ASP A 94 20.33 -9.69 -17.84
N HIS A 95 19.94 -8.41 -17.90
CA HIS A 95 20.34 -7.48 -18.95
C HIS A 95 21.83 -7.10 -18.96
N LEU A 96 22.57 -7.34 -17.87
CA LEU A 96 24.02 -7.15 -17.77
C LEU A 96 24.79 -8.42 -18.17
N GLY A 97 24.06 -9.49 -18.45
CA GLY A 97 24.58 -10.79 -18.84
C GLY A 97 24.87 -11.75 -17.69
N GLN A 98 24.60 -11.36 -16.44
CA GLN A 98 24.78 -12.25 -15.29
C GLN A 98 23.74 -13.37 -15.31
N ILE A 99 24.13 -14.54 -14.80
CA ILE A 99 23.29 -15.73 -14.70
C ILE A 99 22.94 -15.93 -13.23
N HIS A 100 21.65 -16.07 -12.95
CA HIS A 100 21.11 -16.22 -11.61
C HIS A 100 20.41 -17.56 -11.48
N HIS A 101 20.85 -18.38 -10.51
CA HIS A 101 20.22 -19.65 -10.19
C HIS A 101 19.50 -19.54 -8.86
N ARG A 102 18.17 -19.65 -8.88
CA ARG A 102 17.33 -19.59 -7.68
C ARG A 102 17.08 -21.00 -7.16
N TYR A 103 17.37 -21.21 -5.88
CA TYR A 103 17.16 -22.46 -5.17
C TYR A 103 16.13 -22.27 -4.06
N GLN A 104 15.19 -23.21 -3.99
CA GLN A 104 14.25 -23.34 -2.89
C GLN A 104 14.84 -24.35 -1.89
N GLN A 105 14.92 -23.95 -0.62
CA GLN A 105 15.27 -24.88 0.45
C GLN A 105 14.16 -25.91 0.63
N VAL A 106 14.56 -27.17 0.78
CA VAL A 106 13.68 -28.28 1.11
C VAL A 106 14.24 -29.10 2.28
N HIS A 107 13.35 -29.75 3.03
CA HIS A 107 13.71 -30.74 4.05
C HIS A 107 12.82 -31.96 3.87
N ARG A 108 13.42 -33.09 3.46
CA ARG A 108 12.69 -34.33 3.09
C ARG A 108 11.59 -34.05 2.06
N ASP A 109 11.96 -33.34 0.99
CA ASP A 109 11.09 -32.93 -0.12
C ASP A 109 9.95 -31.95 0.23
N ILE A 110 9.91 -31.45 1.48
CA ILE A 110 8.96 -30.42 1.90
C ILE A 110 9.64 -29.04 1.82
N GLU A 111 8.99 -28.09 1.18
CA GLU A 111 9.47 -26.70 1.07
C GLU A 111 9.66 -26.09 2.47
N VAL A 112 10.85 -25.55 2.74
CA VAL A 112 11.07 -24.67 3.90
C VAL A 112 10.65 -23.26 3.49
N PHE A 113 9.53 -22.79 4.03
CA PHE A 113 8.88 -21.55 3.59
C PHE A 113 9.82 -20.36 3.76
N THR A 114 9.90 -19.52 2.73
CA THR A 114 10.83 -18.38 2.59
C THR A 114 12.33 -18.72 2.50
N GLY A 115 12.75 -19.96 2.81
CA GLY A 115 14.13 -20.41 2.68
C GLY A 115 14.56 -20.48 1.22
N ARG A 116 15.33 -19.50 0.76
CA ARG A 116 15.75 -19.38 -0.65
C ARG A 116 17.18 -18.86 -0.72
N LEU A 117 17.94 -19.45 -1.65
CA LEU A 117 19.29 -19.00 -1.97
C LEU A 117 19.39 -18.73 -3.46
N ILE A 118 20.09 -17.66 -3.83
CA ILE A 118 20.34 -17.28 -5.21
C ILE A 118 21.85 -17.26 -5.43
N VAL A 119 22.30 -17.98 -6.46
CA VAL A 119 23.70 -18.00 -6.89
C VAL A 119 23.83 -17.12 -8.12
N HIS A 120 24.77 -16.17 -8.08
CA HIS A 120 25.04 -15.20 -9.12
C HIS A 120 26.36 -15.53 -9.81
N GLN A 121 26.34 -15.64 -11.13
CA GLN A 121 27.50 -15.87 -11.97
C GLN A 121 27.58 -14.82 -13.08
N ASN A 122 28.78 -14.54 -13.60
CA ASN A 122 28.92 -13.72 -14.80
C ASN A 122 28.66 -14.54 -16.09
N GLU A 123 28.81 -13.90 -17.25
CA GLU A 123 28.62 -14.57 -18.56
C GLU A 123 29.53 -15.78 -18.82
N LYS A 124 30.65 -15.89 -18.09
CA LYS A 124 31.61 -17.01 -18.20
C LYS A 124 31.32 -18.13 -17.18
N GLY A 125 30.28 -17.98 -16.36
CA GLY A 125 29.95 -18.90 -15.26
C GLY A 125 30.79 -18.67 -13.99
N GLU A 126 31.60 -17.62 -13.92
CA GLU A 126 32.39 -17.32 -12.73
C GLU A 126 31.48 -16.77 -11.62
N PHE A 127 31.62 -17.29 -10.40
CA PHE A 127 30.75 -16.93 -9.28
C PHE A 127 31.02 -15.51 -8.78
N LEU A 128 29.97 -14.71 -8.64
CA LEU A 128 30.02 -13.33 -8.16
C LEU A 128 29.53 -13.21 -6.72
N ALA A 129 28.41 -13.86 -6.42
CA ALA A 129 27.78 -13.79 -5.11
C ALA A 129 26.81 -14.96 -4.86
N VAL A 130 26.49 -15.16 -3.58
CA VAL A 130 25.32 -15.92 -3.12
C VAL A 130 24.57 -15.06 -2.12
N ASN A 131 23.25 -14.98 -2.22
CA ASN A 131 22.43 -14.32 -1.20
C ASN A 131 21.11 -15.05 -0.93
N GLY A 132 20.50 -14.72 0.20
CA GLY A 132 19.22 -15.27 0.65
C GLY A 132 19.30 -15.84 2.06
N ASP A 133 18.21 -16.41 2.54
CA ASP A 133 18.11 -16.98 3.88
C ASP A 133 17.93 -18.50 3.80
N PHE A 134 18.54 -19.21 4.72
CA PHE A 134 18.43 -20.65 4.90
C PHE A 134 18.17 -20.96 6.37
N TYR A 135 17.27 -21.90 6.64
CA TYR A 135 16.79 -22.20 7.98
C TYR A 135 17.09 -23.66 8.36
N PRO A 136 18.13 -23.93 9.17
CA PRO A 136 18.46 -25.29 9.57
C PRO A 136 17.29 -25.97 10.31
N ILE A 137 16.75 -27.04 9.72
CA ILE A 137 15.64 -27.79 10.31
C ILE A 137 16.20 -28.81 11.31
N ARG A 138 15.76 -28.73 12.57
CA ARG A 138 16.20 -29.64 13.64
C ARG A 138 15.68 -31.06 13.40
N PRO A 139 16.46 -32.10 13.77
CA PRO A 139 15.94 -33.47 13.81
C PRO A 139 14.71 -33.55 14.72
N GLY A 140 13.61 -34.10 14.20
CA GLY A 140 12.36 -34.31 14.95
C GLY A 140 11.20 -33.39 14.57
N VAL A 141 11.42 -32.38 13.71
CA VAL A 141 10.30 -31.64 13.12
C VAL A 141 9.42 -32.60 12.33
N PRO A 142 8.10 -32.64 12.59
CA PRO A 142 7.18 -33.48 11.84
C PRO A 142 7.18 -33.21 10.34
N THR A 143 7.14 -34.27 9.53
CA THR A 143 7.04 -34.18 8.06
C THR A 143 5.88 -35.00 7.50
N GLN A 144 4.97 -35.45 8.36
CA GLN A 144 3.77 -36.20 7.97
C GLN A 144 2.54 -35.44 8.48
N PRO A 145 1.60 -35.06 7.59
CA PRO A 145 0.36 -34.42 8.00
C PRO A 145 -0.55 -35.42 8.72
N LEU A 146 -1.37 -34.94 9.65
CA LEU A 146 -2.44 -35.73 10.31
C LEU A 146 -3.84 -35.37 9.80
N ILE A 147 -3.95 -34.31 8.99
CA ILE A 147 -5.19 -33.90 8.33
C ILE A 147 -4.97 -33.83 6.82
N SER A 148 -6.03 -33.98 6.04
CA SER A 148 -5.97 -33.78 4.59
C SER A 148 -6.00 -32.29 4.22
N VAL A 149 -5.68 -31.97 2.97
CA VAL A 149 -5.79 -30.60 2.46
C VAL A 149 -7.25 -30.14 2.41
N GLU A 150 -8.19 -31.05 2.13
CA GLU A 150 -9.64 -30.76 2.14
C GLU A 150 -10.15 -30.47 3.57
N GLU A 151 -9.65 -31.19 4.57
CA GLU A 151 -9.95 -30.87 5.98
C GLU A 151 -9.40 -29.49 6.36
N ALA A 152 -8.19 -29.15 5.92
CA ALA A 152 -7.60 -27.82 6.13
C ALA A 152 -8.43 -26.72 5.43
N GLN A 153 -8.90 -26.94 4.20
CA GLN A 153 -9.77 -26.01 3.47
C GLN A 153 -11.09 -25.76 4.22
N LEU A 154 -11.71 -26.80 4.80
CA LEU A 154 -12.91 -26.64 5.62
C LEU A 154 -12.65 -25.81 6.88
N VAL A 155 -11.48 -25.96 7.51
CA VAL A 155 -11.06 -25.12 8.63
C VAL A 155 -10.95 -23.66 8.17
N VAL A 156 -10.27 -23.38 7.05
CA VAL A 156 -10.12 -22.02 6.52
C VAL A 156 -11.47 -21.41 6.15
N GLN A 157 -12.35 -22.16 5.47
CA GLN A 157 -13.68 -21.68 5.12
C GLN A 157 -14.45 -21.21 6.37
N ASN A 158 -14.42 -22.00 7.44
CA ASN A 158 -15.13 -21.67 8.67
C ASN A 158 -14.48 -20.50 9.43
N GLU A 159 -13.14 -20.49 9.53
CA GLU A 159 -12.39 -19.44 10.23
C GLU A 159 -12.54 -18.07 9.55
N LEU A 160 -12.56 -18.04 8.21
CA LEU A 160 -12.70 -16.82 7.42
C LEU A 160 -14.15 -16.47 7.08
N GLY A 161 -15.11 -17.35 7.36
CA GLY A 161 -16.53 -17.15 7.04
C GLY A 161 -16.81 -17.08 5.53
N LEU A 162 -16.08 -17.85 4.70
CA LEU A 162 -16.18 -17.77 3.25
C LEU A 162 -17.49 -18.36 2.71
N VAL A 163 -18.13 -17.61 1.81
CA VAL A 163 -19.26 -18.06 0.99
C VAL A 163 -18.73 -18.45 -0.39
N ASN A 164 -19.13 -19.63 -0.89
CA ASN A 164 -18.67 -20.21 -2.16
C ASN A 164 -17.14 -20.16 -2.35
N PRO A 165 -16.35 -20.77 -1.42
CA PRO A 165 -14.92 -20.57 -1.41
C PRO A 165 -14.24 -21.15 -2.65
N VAL A 166 -13.26 -20.42 -3.16
CA VAL A 166 -12.31 -20.88 -4.17
C VAL A 166 -10.94 -20.96 -3.51
N PHE A 167 -10.37 -22.16 -3.50
CA PHE A 167 -9.03 -22.39 -2.97
C PHE A 167 -8.01 -22.56 -4.09
N GLY A 168 -6.83 -21.97 -3.90
CA GLY A 168 -5.65 -22.33 -4.68
C GLY A 168 -5.08 -23.68 -4.26
N GLU A 169 -4.01 -24.10 -4.93
CA GLU A 169 -3.29 -25.33 -4.57
C GLU A 169 -2.80 -25.26 -3.11
N GLY A 170 -3.20 -26.25 -2.31
CA GLY A 170 -2.75 -26.41 -0.93
C GLY A 170 -1.51 -27.29 -0.88
N ARG A 171 -0.36 -26.70 -0.58
CA ARG A 171 0.93 -27.38 -0.51
C ARG A 171 1.48 -27.42 0.91
N LEU A 172 2.19 -28.51 1.24
CA LEU A 172 2.87 -28.62 2.53
C LEU A 172 4.13 -27.77 2.55
N VAL A 173 4.32 -27.05 3.66
CA VAL A 173 5.52 -26.27 3.94
C VAL A 173 5.97 -26.50 5.39
N LEU A 174 7.28 -26.41 5.63
CA LEU A 174 7.84 -26.19 6.95
C LEU A 174 8.00 -24.69 7.17
N VAL A 175 7.42 -24.16 8.24
CA VAL A 175 7.33 -22.72 8.43
C VAL A 175 7.40 -22.32 9.89
N ASP A 176 8.03 -21.18 10.13
CA ASP A 176 7.99 -20.42 11.37
C ASP A 176 7.71 -18.95 10.99
N PRO A 177 6.62 -18.31 11.49
CA PRO A 177 6.29 -16.93 11.15
C PRO A 177 7.38 -15.90 11.47
N GLY A 178 8.25 -16.19 12.44
CA GLY A 178 9.40 -15.34 12.80
C GLY A 178 10.40 -15.15 11.67
N TRP A 179 10.39 -16.04 10.66
CA TRP A 179 11.28 -15.93 9.51
C TRP A 179 10.95 -14.75 8.59
N TYR A 180 9.69 -14.37 8.47
CA TYR A 180 9.25 -13.25 7.62
C TYR A 180 8.84 -11.99 8.40
N GLY A 181 8.84 -12.03 9.73
CA GLY A 181 8.77 -10.83 10.56
C GLY A 181 7.74 -10.88 11.69
N ASP A 182 6.91 -11.91 11.72
CA ASP A 182 5.85 -12.02 12.71
C ASP A 182 6.35 -12.49 14.08
N PRO A 183 5.62 -12.18 15.16
CA PRO A 183 5.91 -12.75 16.47
C PRO A 183 5.88 -14.28 16.42
N SER A 184 6.94 -14.92 16.88
CA SER A 184 7.02 -16.38 16.92
C SER A 184 7.76 -16.91 18.14
N PRO A 185 7.32 -18.06 18.70
CA PRO A 185 8.06 -18.76 19.73
C PRO A 185 9.30 -19.52 19.21
N GLY A 186 9.64 -19.41 17.92
CA GLY A 186 10.75 -20.16 17.32
C GLY A 186 10.39 -21.64 17.04
N LEU A 187 9.12 -21.92 16.77
CA LEU A 187 8.59 -23.25 16.53
C LEU A 187 8.30 -23.47 15.04
N VAL A 188 9.08 -24.37 14.43
CA VAL A 188 8.83 -24.82 13.05
C VAL A 188 7.64 -25.78 13.02
N ARG A 189 6.63 -25.43 12.21
CA ARG A 189 5.41 -26.21 11.99
C ARG A 189 5.40 -26.82 10.60
N LEU A 190 4.76 -27.98 10.47
CA LEU A 190 4.33 -28.50 9.19
C LEU A 190 2.93 -27.94 8.91
N ALA A 191 2.78 -27.17 7.84
CA ALA A 191 1.53 -26.46 7.54
C ALA A 191 1.11 -26.65 6.08
N TYR A 192 -0.19 -26.59 5.83
CA TYR A 192 -0.72 -26.33 4.50
C TYR A 192 -0.69 -24.83 4.24
N LYS A 193 0.01 -24.43 3.19
CA LYS A 193 -0.09 -23.09 2.59
C LYS A 193 -1.03 -23.16 1.40
N MET A 194 -2.06 -22.32 1.40
CA MET A 194 -3.00 -22.19 0.28
C MET A 194 -3.44 -20.73 0.13
N SER A 195 -3.95 -20.36 -1.04
CA SER A 195 -4.80 -19.18 -1.16
C SER A 195 -6.26 -19.56 -0.97
N ALA A 196 -7.04 -18.66 -0.37
CA ALA A 196 -8.48 -18.83 -0.17
C ALA A 196 -9.18 -17.52 -0.51
N ALA A 197 -10.23 -17.59 -1.34
CA ALA A 197 -11.11 -16.48 -1.70
C ALA A 197 -12.56 -16.92 -1.56
N GLY A 198 -13.49 -15.97 -1.52
CA GLY A 198 -14.93 -16.24 -1.50
C GLY A 198 -15.72 -15.05 -2.04
N ASP A 199 -17.05 -15.18 -2.14
CA ASP A 199 -17.92 -14.09 -2.58
C ASP A 199 -17.72 -12.87 -1.68
N GLY A 200 -17.29 -11.74 -2.27
CA GLY A 200 -17.02 -10.50 -1.55
C GLY A 200 -15.81 -10.55 -0.60
N PHE A 201 -14.97 -11.58 -0.68
CA PHE A 201 -13.79 -11.75 0.16
C PHE A 201 -12.53 -11.86 -0.72
N PHE A 202 -11.60 -10.90 -0.58
CA PHE A 202 -10.34 -10.92 -1.31
C PHE A 202 -9.54 -12.18 -0.99
N ALA A 203 -8.75 -12.63 -1.96
CA ALA A 203 -7.89 -13.78 -1.76
C ALA A 203 -6.87 -13.49 -0.64
N GLU A 204 -6.80 -14.38 0.35
CA GLU A 204 -5.76 -14.41 1.38
C GLU A 204 -4.89 -15.66 1.17
N TYR A 205 -3.60 -15.56 1.49
CA TYR A 205 -2.78 -16.73 1.80
C TYR A 205 -2.99 -17.11 3.25
N VAL A 206 -3.15 -18.40 3.51
CA VAL A 206 -3.40 -18.94 4.84
C VAL A 206 -2.44 -20.07 5.14
N LEU A 207 -1.97 -20.14 6.39
CA LEU A 207 -1.20 -21.25 6.95
C LEU A 207 -2.04 -21.99 8.00
N VAL A 208 -2.32 -23.25 7.70
CA VAL A 208 -3.01 -24.17 8.61
C VAL A 208 -2.04 -25.25 9.07
N ASP A 209 -1.87 -25.41 10.38
CA ASP A 209 -1.06 -26.49 10.93
C ASP A 209 -1.64 -27.84 10.49
N ALA A 210 -0.82 -28.61 9.76
CA ALA A 210 -1.23 -29.85 9.12
C ALA A 210 -1.42 -31.00 10.12
N ARG A 211 -1.33 -30.74 11.43
CA ARG A 211 -1.47 -31.74 12.48
C ARG A 211 -2.54 -31.39 13.49
N ASP A 212 -2.60 -30.14 13.95
CA ASP A 212 -3.54 -29.71 15.00
C ASP A 212 -4.72 -28.86 14.49
N ARG A 213 -4.77 -28.54 13.18
CA ARG A 213 -5.83 -27.77 12.51
C ARG A 213 -5.82 -26.27 12.84
N THR A 214 -4.82 -25.77 13.56
CA THR A 214 -4.77 -24.34 13.90
C THR A 214 -4.46 -23.51 12.67
N VAL A 215 -5.30 -22.51 12.37
CA VAL A 215 -4.92 -21.40 11.50
C VAL A 215 -4.07 -20.47 12.34
N PHE A 216 -2.76 -20.44 12.09
CA PHE A 216 -1.83 -19.67 12.93
C PHE A 216 -1.26 -18.44 12.22
N ASP A 217 -1.50 -18.30 10.93
CA ASP A 217 -1.13 -17.11 10.17
C ASP A 217 -1.94 -16.98 8.87
N ARG A 218 -2.17 -15.74 8.44
CA ARG A 218 -2.83 -15.39 7.17
C ARG A 218 -2.43 -13.98 6.74
N TRP A 219 -2.34 -13.74 5.43
CA TRP A 219 -2.03 -12.43 4.87
C TRP A 219 -2.68 -12.24 3.49
N PRO A 220 -2.90 -11.00 3.03
CA PRO A 220 -3.49 -10.76 1.72
C PRO A 220 -2.69 -11.40 0.58
N ALA A 221 -3.37 -12.08 -0.34
CA ALA A 221 -2.76 -12.56 -1.58
C ALA A 221 -2.71 -11.46 -2.66
N VAL A 222 -3.41 -10.35 -2.45
CA VAL A 222 -3.46 -9.21 -3.36
C VAL A 222 -2.57 -8.10 -2.81
N HIS A 223 -1.48 -7.79 -3.50
CA HIS A 223 -0.38 -6.96 -2.97
C HIS A 223 -0.54 -5.44 -3.18
N SER A 224 -1.69 -4.98 -3.64
CA SER A 224 -2.07 -3.58 -3.85
C SER A 224 -3.45 -3.53 -4.50
N ALA A 225 -4.44 -4.13 -3.83
CA ALA A 225 -5.83 -3.99 -4.28
C ALA A 225 -6.43 -2.79 -3.60
N ILE A 226 -6.98 -1.90 -4.43
CA ILE A 226 -8.01 -0.99 -3.98
C ILE A 226 -9.12 -1.79 -3.25
N ASP A 227 -9.64 -1.28 -2.14
CA ASP A 227 -10.82 -1.83 -1.45
C ASP A 227 -11.94 -0.78 -1.48
N ARG A 228 -12.77 -0.80 -2.53
CA ARG A 228 -13.95 0.08 -2.65
C ARG A 228 -15.16 -0.53 -1.97
N LYS A 229 -15.91 0.31 -1.26
CA LYS A 229 -17.22 -0.05 -0.69
C LYS A 229 -18.22 1.06 -0.98
N VAL A 230 -19.07 0.83 -1.97
CA VAL A 230 -20.13 1.75 -2.39
C VAL A 230 -21.45 1.35 -1.75
N TYR A 231 -22.08 2.33 -1.10
CA TYR A 231 -23.34 2.20 -0.38
C TYR A 231 -24.43 3.06 -1.02
N ASP A 232 -25.67 2.58 -0.89
CA ASP A 232 -26.89 3.33 -1.16
C ASP A 232 -27.38 4.02 0.12
N GLY A 233 -27.28 5.34 0.13
CA GLY A 233 -27.67 6.22 1.23
C GLY A 233 -29.11 6.73 1.17
N SER A 234 -29.97 6.21 0.28
CA SER A 234 -31.35 6.69 0.10
C SER A 234 -32.23 6.56 1.36
N GLY A 235 -31.84 5.69 2.31
CA GLY A 235 -32.47 5.57 3.63
C GLY A 235 -32.04 6.65 4.65
N GLY A 236 -31.09 7.52 4.29
CA GLY A 236 -30.63 8.68 5.05
C GLY A 236 -29.58 8.43 6.14
N SER A 237 -29.43 7.19 6.61
CA SER A 237 -28.33 6.81 7.51
C SER A 237 -27.04 6.55 6.73
N LEU A 238 -25.89 6.96 7.29
CA LEU A 238 -24.57 6.58 6.78
C LEU A 238 -24.03 5.32 7.47
N PRO A 239 -23.27 4.46 6.76
CA PRO A 239 -22.98 4.55 5.32
C PRO A 239 -24.18 4.11 4.45
N GLY A 240 -25.23 3.52 5.03
CA GLY A 240 -26.40 3.05 4.27
C GLY A 240 -26.30 1.56 3.94
N ASN A 241 -26.88 1.13 2.81
CA ASN A 241 -26.88 -0.27 2.39
C ASN A 241 -25.71 -0.53 1.44
N LEU A 242 -24.86 -1.50 1.73
CA LEU A 242 -23.77 -1.87 0.81
C LEU A 242 -24.38 -2.42 -0.48
N VAL A 243 -24.04 -1.82 -1.62
CA VAL A 243 -24.58 -2.20 -2.94
C VAL A 243 -23.51 -2.67 -3.91
N ARG A 244 -22.25 -2.24 -3.74
CA ARG A 244 -21.13 -2.69 -4.56
C ARG A 244 -19.82 -2.62 -3.78
N ASN A 245 -19.19 -3.76 -3.53
CA ASN A 245 -17.84 -3.84 -3.00
C ASN A 245 -16.82 -4.08 -4.13
N GLU A 246 -15.53 -4.06 -3.81
CA GLU A 246 -14.50 -4.29 -4.81
C GLU A 246 -14.69 -5.61 -5.58
N GLY A 247 -14.59 -5.53 -6.91
CA GLY A 247 -14.72 -6.67 -7.81
C GLY A 247 -16.16 -7.13 -8.05
N ALA A 248 -17.15 -6.54 -7.36
CA ALA A 248 -18.55 -6.85 -7.61
C ALA A 248 -19.03 -6.29 -8.96
N SER A 249 -19.99 -7.00 -9.57
CA SER A 249 -20.63 -6.56 -10.81
C SER A 249 -21.33 -5.21 -10.62
N PRO A 250 -21.48 -4.39 -11.69
CA PRO A 250 -22.25 -3.16 -11.65
C PRO A 250 -23.65 -3.35 -11.08
N THR A 251 -24.11 -2.35 -10.33
CA THR A 251 -25.42 -2.34 -9.66
C THR A 251 -26.57 -2.17 -10.63
N GLY A 252 -26.30 -1.58 -11.80
CA GLY A 252 -27.31 -1.16 -12.77
C GLY A 252 -27.91 0.23 -12.48
N ASP A 253 -27.47 0.89 -11.41
CA ASP A 253 -27.74 2.30 -11.14
C ASP A 253 -26.54 3.14 -11.58
N PRO A 254 -26.69 4.04 -12.58
CA PRO A 254 -25.58 4.79 -13.13
C PRO A 254 -24.84 5.68 -12.11
N GLU A 255 -25.54 6.27 -11.14
CA GLU A 255 -24.89 7.14 -10.15
C GLU A 255 -23.98 6.32 -9.22
N LEU A 256 -24.45 5.16 -8.76
CA LEU A 256 -23.67 4.26 -7.91
C LEU A 256 -22.53 3.58 -8.68
N ASP A 257 -22.73 3.28 -9.95
CA ASP A 257 -21.71 2.68 -10.81
C ASP A 257 -20.62 3.68 -11.16
N ASN A 258 -20.97 4.93 -11.50
CA ASN A 258 -20.01 6.01 -11.69
C ASN A 258 -19.24 6.32 -10.41
N LEU A 259 -19.92 6.41 -9.26
CA LEU A 259 -19.26 6.60 -7.96
C LEU A 259 -18.20 5.52 -7.70
N TYR A 260 -18.51 4.26 -7.98
CA TYR A 260 -17.55 3.16 -7.86
C TYR A 260 -16.32 3.36 -8.77
N ASP A 261 -16.54 3.81 -10.00
CA ASP A 261 -15.47 4.02 -10.97
C ASP A 261 -14.60 5.23 -10.58
N PHE A 262 -15.19 6.36 -10.18
CA PHE A 262 -14.47 7.57 -9.75
C PHE A 262 -13.66 7.37 -8.46
N VAL A 263 -14.16 6.60 -7.50
CA VAL A 263 -13.36 6.18 -6.33
C VAL A 263 -12.13 5.38 -6.80
N GLY A 264 -12.31 4.58 -7.86
CA GLY A 264 -11.25 3.85 -8.53
C GLY A 264 -10.20 4.76 -9.12
N ASP A 265 -10.63 5.75 -9.89
CA ASP A 265 -9.75 6.74 -10.52
C ASP A 265 -8.92 7.51 -9.49
N PHE A 266 -9.54 7.96 -8.39
CA PHE A 266 -8.83 8.61 -7.29
C PHE A 266 -7.73 7.72 -6.68
N HIS A 267 -8.04 6.45 -6.38
CA HIS A 267 -7.02 5.52 -5.86
C HIS A 267 -5.89 5.29 -6.86
N GLN A 268 -6.22 5.08 -8.14
CA GLN A 268 -5.22 4.86 -9.18
C GLN A 268 -4.35 6.09 -9.39
N PHE A 269 -4.92 7.29 -9.32
CA PHE A 269 -4.18 8.54 -9.37
C PHE A 269 -3.13 8.62 -8.23
N LEU A 270 -3.51 8.28 -6.99
CA LEU A 270 -2.57 8.23 -5.87
C LEU A 270 -1.50 7.15 -6.02
N LEU A 271 -1.91 5.93 -6.39
CA LEU A 271 -1.02 4.79 -6.47
C LEU A 271 -0.01 4.94 -7.62
N GLN A 272 -0.49 5.31 -8.80
CA GLN A 272 0.33 5.40 -9.99
C GLN A 272 1.11 6.73 -10.04
N GLY A 273 0.45 7.84 -9.70
CA GLY A 273 1.06 9.16 -9.72
C GLY A 273 2.08 9.37 -8.58
N TYR A 274 1.80 8.83 -7.40
CA TYR A 274 2.57 9.13 -6.18
C TYR A 274 3.11 7.90 -5.45
N GLY A 275 2.82 6.68 -5.91
CA GLY A 275 3.22 5.45 -5.22
C GLY A 275 2.53 5.27 -3.86
N ARG A 276 1.40 5.96 -3.62
CA ARG A 276 0.68 5.95 -2.35
C ARG A 276 -0.51 4.99 -2.43
N ASP A 277 -0.54 4.00 -1.55
CA ASP A 277 -1.65 3.05 -1.49
C ASP A 277 -2.79 3.58 -0.60
N SER A 278 -3.84 4.12 -1.22
CA SER A 278 -5.02 4.72 -0.57
C SER A 278 -4.74 6.01 0.23
N ILE A 279 -5.78 6.57 0.86
CA ILE A 279 -5.73 7.84 1.60
C ILE A 279 -4.79 7.80 2.80
N ASP A 280 -4.58 6.63 3.42
CA ASP A 280 -3.68 6.43 4.58
C ASP A 280 -2.25 6.00 4.19
N GLY A 281 -2.04 5.63 2.92
CA GLY A 281 -0.77 5.09 2.42
C GLY A 281 -0.51 3.63 2.82
N ALA A 282 -1.50 2.93 3.35
CA ALA A 282 -1.43 1.55 3.78
C ALA A 282 -2.62 0.69 3.30
N GLY A 283 -3.34 1.15 2.27
CA GLY A 283 -4.43 0.39 1.64
C GLY A 283 -5.77 0.47 2.39
N ALA A 284 -6.06 1.56 3.11
CA ALA A 284 -7.36 1.75 3.76
C ALA A 284 -8.53 1.56 2.76
N PRO A 285 -9.66 0.95 3.21
CA PRO A 285 -10.88 0.89 2.41
C PRO A 285 -11.42 2.28 2.06
N LEU A 286 -11.81 2.46 0.81
CA LEU A 286 -12.48 3.67 0.31
C LEU A 286 -13.99 3.46 0.36
N VAL A 287 -14.61 4.02 1.41
CA VAL A 287 -16.06 3.96 1.66
C VAL A 287 -16.73 5.18 1.03
N ALA A 288 -17.70 4.93 0.15
CA ALA A 288 -18.44 5.99 -0.54
C ALA A 288 -19.95 5.69 -0.52
N THR A 289 -20.77 6.71 -0.23
CA THR A 289 -22.23 6.59 -0.17
C THR A 289 -22.88 7.47 -1.22
N GLY A 290 -23.54 6.89 -2.21
CA GLY A 290 -24.29 7.63 -3.24
C GLY A 290 -25.77 7.78 -2.90
N ARG A 291 -26.49 8.64 -3.63
CA ARG A 291 -27.93 8.91 -3.47
C ARG A 291 -28.33 9.21 -2.02
N TRP A 292 -27.46 9.86 -1.26
CA TRP A 292 -27.68 10.12 0.15
C TRP A 292 -28.89 11.05 0.35
N SER A 293 -29.82 10.66 1.22
CA SER A 293 -31.03 11.43 1.51
C SER A 293 -30.99 11.97 2.94
N ALA A 294 -30.46 13.18 3.12
CA ALA A 294 -30.36 13.83 4.42
C ALA A 294 -30.90 15.26 4.40
N GLY A 295 -31.17 15.82 5.58
CA GLY A 295 -31.64 17.19 5.74
C GLY A 295 -30.64 18.27 5.31
N ILE A 296 -29.40 17.88 5.00
CA ILE A 296 -28.37 18.78 4.48
C ILE A 296 -28.29 18.80 2.95
N CYS A 297 -29.09 17.99 2.26
CA CYS A 297 -29.08 17.98 0.79
C CYS A 297 -29.62 19.29 0.20
N PRO A 298 -29.05 19.77 -0.92
CA PRO A 298 -27.98 19.14 -1.71
C PRO A 298 -26.58 19.42 -1.13
N ASN A 299 -25.82 18.37 -0.77
CA ASN A 299 -24.43 18.49 -0.36
C ASN A 299 -23.66 17.16 -0.52
N ALA A 300 -22.33 17.23 -0.56
CA ALA A 300 -21.43 16.09 -0.42
C ALA A 300 -20.49 16.33 0.78
N ILE A 301 -20.01 15.25 1.40
CA ILE A 301 -19.11 15.34 2.56
C ILE A 301 -18.10 14.19 2.61
N TRP A 302 -16.95 14.48 3.20
CA TRP A 302 -16.11 13.56 3.95
C TRP A 302 -16.42 13.65 5.45
N ASN A 303 -16.59 12.51 6.12
CA ASN A 303 -16.99 12.47 7.54
C ASN A 303 -15.91 11.91 8.49
N GLY A 304 -14.67 11.77 8.02
CA GLY A 304 -13.56 11.14 8.76
C GLY A 304 -13.47 9.61 8.60
N SER A 305 -14.45 8.97 7.98
CA SER A 305 -14.46 7.51 7.76
C SER A 305 -14.91 7.07 6.37
N GLY A 306 -15.47 7.99 5.58
CA GLY A 306 -15.96 7.77 4.23
C GLY A 306 -16.62 9.02 3.68
N THR A 307 -16.99 8.95 2.40
CA THR A 307 -17.65 10.03 1.68
C THR A 307 -19.15 9.75 1.53
N ALA A 308 -19.95 10.82 1.42
CA ALA A 308 -21.38 10.73 1.16
C ALA A 308 -21.85 11.86 0.23
N TYR A 309 -22.59 11.49 -0.81
CA TYR A 309 -23.03 12.38 -1.88
C TYR A 309 -24.55 12.37 -1.96
N CYS A 310 -25.20 13.53 -1.85
CA CYS A 310 -26.61 13.64 -2.21
C CYS A 310 -26.83 13.31 -3.70
N ALA A 311 -28.05 12.93 -4.06
CA ALA A 311 -28.38 12.53 -5.42
C ALA A 311 -27.95 13.60 -6.45
N GLY A 312 -27.26 13.17 -7.50
CA GLY A 312 -26.73 14.05 -8.55
C GLY A 312 -25.47 14.84 -8.18
N LEU A 313 -24.76 14.48 -7.10
CA LEU A 313 -23.46 15.09 -6.72
C LEU A 313 -22.27 14.12 -6.80
N ALA A 314 -22.49 12.87 -7.23
CA ALA A 314 -21.42 11.89 -7.41
C ALA A 314 -20.75 12.05 -8.79
N THR A 315 -20.17 13.21 -9.05
CA THR A 315 -19.30 13.48 -10.21
C THR A 315 -17.84 13.19 -9.85
N ASP A 316 -16.99 12.96 -10.84
CA ASP A 316 -15.57 12.64 -10.65
C ASP A 316 -14.82 13.68 -9.83
N ASP A 317 -14.99 14.95 -10.17
CA ASP A 317 -14.33 16.08 -9.52
C ASP A 317 -14.80 16.25 -8.05
N ILE A 318 -16.11 16.14 -7.77
CA ILE A 318 -16.66 16.18 -6.42
C ILE A 318 -16.23 14.92 -5.65
N VAL A 319 -16.19 13.75 -6.28
CA VAL A 319 -15.67 12.52 -5.64
C VAL A 319 -14.21 12.69 -5.26
N GLY A 320 -13.40 13.22 -6.17
CA GLY A 320 -11.99 13.53 -5.92
C GLY A 320 -11.81 14.59 -4.82
N HIS A 321 -12.68 15.60 -4.76
CA HIS A 321 -12.71 16.62 -3.71
C HIS A 321 -12.96 16.00 -2.33
N GLU A 322 -14.02 15.19 -2.17
CA GLU A 322 -14.33 14.59 -0.88
C GLU A 322 -13.25 13.60 -0.41
N PHE A 323 -12.68 12.80 -1.31
CA PHE A 323 -11.52 11.96 -0.94
C PHE A 323 -10.24 12.78 -0.73
N GLY A 324 -10.14 13.96 -1.35
CA GLY A 324 -9.11 14.96 -1.09
C GLY A 324 -9.10 15.40 0.37
N HIS A 325 -10.26 15.65 0.97
CA HIS A 325 -10.36 15.88 2.42
C HIS A 325 -9.84 14.70 3.23
N GLY A 326 -10.23 13.47 2.85
CA GLY A 326 -9.70 12.26 3.50
C GLY A 326 -8.17 12.17 3.41
N LEU A 327 -7.58 12.50 2.26
CA LEU A 327 -6.13 12.53 2.13
C LEU A 327 -5.48 13.60 3.03
N VAL A 328 -6.07 14.79 3.13
CA VAL A 328 -5.60 15.86 4.03
C VAL A 328 -5.63 15.39 5.49
N ASP A 329 -6.72 14.74 5.91
CA ASP A 329 -6.87 14.20 7.27
C ASP A 329 -5.77 13.19 7.63
N TYR A 330 -5.43 12.27 6.72
CA TYR A 330 -4.39 11.26 6.92
C TYR A 330 -2.96 11.78 6.70
N THR A 331 -2.79 13.07 6.39
CA THR A 331 -1.47 13.66 6.10
C THR A 331 -1.21 14.94 6.88
N ALA A 332 -1.77 16.07 6.43
CA ALA A 332 -1.49 17.39 6.98
C ALA A 332 -2.35 17.73 8.20
N ASP A 333 -3.49 17.03 8.41
CA ASP A 333 -4.42 17.22 9.54
C ASP A 333 -4.80 18.70 9.72
N LEU A 334 -5.17 19.34 8.61
CA LEU A 334 -5.49 20.76 8.59
C LEU A 334 -6.83 20.99 9.28
N ILE A 335 -6.79 21.77 10.36
CA ILE A 335 -7.99 22.23 11.07
C ILE A 335 -8.93 22.92 10.07
N TYR A 336 -10.17 22.44 10.01
CA TYR A 336 -11.19 22.95 9.10
C TYR A 336 -11.79 24.28 9.59
N GLN A 337 -10.94 25.29 9.73
CA GLN A 337 -11.32 26.63 10.17
C GLN A 337 -10.32 27.68 9.68
N ASN A 338 -10.82 28.85 9.29
CA ASN A 338 -10.03 29.98 8.79
C ASN A 338 -9.06 29.55 7.68
N GLN A 339 -7.85 30.11 7.63
CA GLN A 339 -6.85 29.82 6.61
C GLN A 339 -6.43 28.34 6.51
N SER A 340 -6.44 27.61 7.63
CA SER A 340 -6.16 26.17 7.61
C SER A 340 -7.27 25.41 6.87
N GLY A 341 -8.53 25.80 7.08
CA GLY A 341 -9.66 25.24 6.34
C GLY A 341 -9.68 25.68 4.87
N GLN A 342 -9.30 26.93 4.58
CA GLN A 342 -9.14 27.41 3.19
C GLN A 342 -8.12 26.58 2.40
N LEU A 343 -7.01 26.20 3.04
CA LEU A 343 -6.04 25.29 2.45
C LEU A 343 -6.60 23.88 2.31
N ASN A 344 -7.37 23.38 3.28
CA ASN A 344 -8.01 22.07 3.19
C ASN A 344 -8.96 22.01 1.97
N GLU A 345 -9.84 23.00 1.82
CA GLU A 345 -10.70 23.18 0.64
C GLU A 345 -9.93 23.30 -0.67
N SER A 346 -8.89 24.14 -0.70
CA SER A 346 -8.07 24.32 -1.90
C SER A 346 -7.36 23.02 -2.32
N PHE A 347 -6.82 22.25 -1.36
CA PHE A 347 -6.24 20.95 -1.67
C PHE A 347 -7.30 19.97 -2.19
N ALA A 348 -8.49 19.95 -1.60
CA ALA A 348 -9.60 19.13 -2.07
C ALA A 348 -10.00 19.50 -3.51
N ASP A 349 -10.16 20.79 -3.84
CA ASP A 349 -10.41 21.27 -5.20
C ASP A 349 -9.31 20.83 -6.18
N VAL A 350 -8.04 21.00 -5.80
CA VAL A 350 -6.90 20.57 -6.62
C VAL A 350 -6.94 19.07 -6.88
N PHE A 351 -7.23 18.24 -5.89
CA PHE A 351 -7.34 16.80 -6.13
C PHE A 351 -8.57 16.45 -6.97
N GLY A 352 -9.71 17.11 -6.75
CA GLY A 352 -10.92 16.94 -7.56
C GLY A 352 -10.66 17.19 -9.05
N GLU A 353 -10.15 18.37 -9.40
CA GLU A 353 -9.81 18.71 -10.78
C GLU A 353 -8.68 17.83 -11.35
N LEU A 354 -7.73 17.38 -10.53
CA LEU A 354 -6.72 16.43 -11.01
C LEU A 354 -7.32 15.08 -11.38
N ILE A 355 -8.41 14.65 -10.71
CA ILE A 355 -9.16 13.46 -11.11
C ILE A 355 -9.93 13.71 -12.40
N ASP A 356 -10.64 14.83 -12.49
CA ASP A 356 -11.32 15.27 -13.72
C ASP A 356 -10.37 15.25 -14.93
N LEU A 357 -9.20 15.87 -14.81
CA LEU A 357 -8.19 15.87 -15.88
C LEU A 357 -7.58 14.48 -16.13
N TYR A 358 -7.56 13.61 -15.13
CA TYR A 358 -6.98 12.26 -15.23
C TYR A 358 -7.88 11.31 -16.02
N ASN A 359 -9.21 11.41 -15.87
CA ASN A 359 -10.18 10.55 -16.56
C ASN A 359 -10.97 11.27 -17.69
N GLY A 360 -10.81 12.58 -17.83
CA GLY A 360 -11.42 13.48 -18.82
C GLY A 360 -10.85 13.45 -20.25
N ASN A 361 -11.63 13.94 -21.22
CA ASN A 361 -11.25 14.02 -22.64
C ASN A 361 -10.87 15.44 -23.07
N ALA A 362 -9.61 15.83 -22.85
CA ALA A 362 -9.10 17.14 -23.24
C ALA A 362 -8.99 17.33 -24.76
N SER A 363 -9.52 18.44 -25.28
CA SER A 363 -9.52 18.75 -26.72
C SER A 363 -8.19 19.32 -27.25
N GLU A 364 -7.29 19.74 -26.35
CA GLU A 364 -6.00 20.36 -26.68
C GLU A 364 -4.85 19.53 -26.08
N PRO A 365 -3.92 18.98 -26.90
CA PRO A 365 -2.74 18.26 -26.40
C PRO A 365 -1.73 19.18 -25.71
N GLY A 366 -1.44 18.94 -24.42
CA GLY A 366 -0.43 19.65 -23.61
C GLY A 366 -0.66 19.40 -22.11
N PRO A 367 0.36 19.50 -21.23
CA PRO A 367 0.21 19.08 -19.83
C PRO A 367 -0.67 20.05 -19.00
N PRO A 368 -1.33 19.59 -17.91
CA PRO A 368 -1.15 18.30 -17.22
C PRO A 368 -1.96 17.16 -17.84
N GLY A 369 -1.31 16.01 -18.03
CA GLY A 369 -1.71 14.98 -18.99
C GLY A 369 -0.67 14.81 -20.10
N GLY A 370 0.59 14.57 -19.71
CA GLY A 370 1.56 13.94 -20.63
C GLY A 370 0.99 12.63 -21.20
N PRO A 371 1.60 12.06 -22.27
CA PRO A 371 0.97 11.09 -23.16
C PRO A 371 0.07 10.10 -22.41
N ALA A 372 -1.24 10.11 -22.72
CA ALA A 372 -2.32 9.33 -22.10
C ALA A 372 -1.80 8.28 -21.10
N TRP A 373 -1.63 8.72 -19.85
CA TRP A 373 -0.97 7.93 -18.84
C TRP A 373 -1.96 7.51 -17.74
N PRO A 374 -2.25 6.19 -17.58
CA PRO A 374 -1.82 5.05 -18.39
C PRO A 374 -2.99 4.46 -19.17
N GLY A 375 -3.04 4.73 -20.48
CA GLY A 375 -3.56 3.79 -21.48
C GLY A 375 -4.95 3.18 -21.27
N GLY A 376 -5.78 3.74 -20.39
CA GLY A 376 -7.17 3.37 -20.19
C GLY A 376 -8.05 4.23 -21.06
N GLY A 377 -9.02 3.63 -21.73
CA GLY A 377 -10.14 4.38 -22.27
C GLY A 377 -11.03 4.78 -21.10
N PHE A 378 -10.76 5.93 -20.51
CA PHE A 378 -11.64 6.53 -19.51
C PHE A 378 -12.71 7.34 -20.24
N SER A 379 -13.94 7.23 -19.75
CA SER A 379 -15.09 7.96 -20.27
C SER A 379 -15.41 9.13 -19.35
N GLY A 380 -14.51 10.11 -19.25
CA GLY A 380 -14.86 11.39 -18.66
C GLY A 380 -15.92 12.10 -19.50
N THR A 381 -16.75 12.89 -18.83
CA THR A 381 -17.94 13.55 -19.41
C THR A 381 -17.63 14.96 -19.91
N ASP A 382 -16.41 15.45 -19.68
CA ASP A 382 -16.07 16.88 -19.63
C ASP A 382 -15.83 17.40 -21.03
N THR A 383 -16.92 17.90 -21.61
CA THR A 383 -16.90 18.43 -22.95
C THR A 383 -17.71 19.74 -23.02
N PRO A 384 -17.10 20.86 -23.46
CA PRO A 384 -15.75 20.97 -24.01
C PRO A 384 -14.68 21.26 -22.94
N ASN A 385 -13.71 20.35 -22.76
CA ASN A 385 -12.52 20.60 -21.94
C ASN A 385 -11.39 21.29 -22.75
N THR A 386 -11.67 22.54 -23.19
CA THR A 386 -10.76 23.39 -23.99
C THR A 386 -9.94 24.37 -23.15
N ALA A 387 -8.91 24.99 -23.73
CA ALA A 387 -8.16 26.05 -23.03
C ALA A 387 -9.07 27.23 -22.63
N ARG A 388 -8.94 27.68 -21.38
CA ARG A 388 -9.70 28.82 -20.84
C ARG A 388 -9.22 30.15 -21.46
N SER A 389 -10.17 31.03 -21.77
CA SER A 389 -9.98 32.36 -22.37
C SER A 389 -10.74 33.47 -21.64
N GLY A 390 -11.69 33.12 -20.76
CA GLY A 390 -12.43 34.05 -19.93
C GLY A 390 -13.53 33.37 -19.11
N CYS A 391 -14.24 34.14 -18.29
CA CYS A 391 -15.43 33.65 -17.61
C CYS A 391 -16.51 33.27 -18.64
N GLY A 392 -17.12 32.09 -18.50
CA GLY A 392 -18.23 31.66 -19.37
C GLY A 392 -17.84 31.48 -20.83
N ASP A 393 -16.58 31.14 -21.12
CA ASP A 393 -16.09 30.83 -22.47
C ASP A 393 -16.60 29.49 -23.02
N GLY A 394 -17.39 28.77 -22.21
CA GLY A 394 -18.00 27.49 -22.55
C GLY A 394 -17.12 26.29 -22.23
N SER A 395 -15.88 26.50 -21.80
CA SER A 395 -15.01 25.41 -21.35
C SER A 395 -15.33 24.99 -19.92
N VAL A 396 -15.23 23.69 -19.65
CA VAL A 396 -15.42 23.11 -18.31
C VAL A 396 -14.13 22.93 -17.52
N ARG A 397 -12.97 23.02 -18.17
CA ARG A 397 -11.65 22.86 -17.53
C ARG A 397 -11.49 23.78 -16.32
N TRP A 398 -11.00 23.31 -15.17
CA TRP A 398 -10.81 24.10 -13.95
C TRP A 398 -12.12 24.59 -13.33
N LEU A 399 -13.24 23.92 -13.58
CA LEU A 399 -14.50 24.16 -12.88
C LEU A 399 -14.73 23.01 -11.91
N MET A 400 -15.23 23.34 -10.72
CA MET A 400 -15.68 22.32 -9.77
C MET A 400 -17.19 22.21 -9.84
N GLY A 401 -17.71 21.02 -10.14
CA GLY A 401 -19.09 20.59 -10.02
C GLY A 401 -19.93 20.79 -11.27
N GLU A 402 -19.34 21.05 -12.43
CA GLU A 402 -20.01 21.34 -13.69
C GLU A 402 -20.99 20.25 -14.13
N ASP A 403 -20.68 18.99 -13.85
CA ASP A 403 -21.49 17.83 -14.22
C ASP A 403 -22.51 17.46 -13.13
N SER A 404 -22.43 18.14 -12.00
CA SER A 404 -23.35 17.94 -10.89
C SER A 404 -24.70 18.56 -11.20
N SER A 405 -25.71 18.13 -10.46
CA SER A 405 -27.05 18.74 -10.51
C SER A 405 -27.10 20.21 -10.09
N LEU A 406 -26.02 20.75 -9.50
CA LEU A 406 -25.87 22.16 -9.12
C LEU A 406 -25.22 23.00 -10.22
N GLY A 407 -24.53 22.36 -11.17
CA GLY A 407 -23.57 23.01 -12.06
C GLY A 407 -22.33 23.51 -11.31
N ALA A 408 -21.42 24.16 -12.04
CA ALA A 408 -20.15 24.60 -11.49
C ALA A 408 -20.35 25.55 -10.30
N ILE A 409 -19.77 25.17 -9.16
CA ILE A 409 -19.82 25.91 -7.89
C ILE A 409 -18.58 26.77 -7.65
N ARG A 410 -17.43 26.42 -8.26
CA ARG A 410 -16.18 27.18 -8.20
C ARG A 410 -15.47 27.20 -9.55
N ASP A 411 -14.64 28.22 -9.75
CA ASP A 411 -13.78 28.38 -10.93
C ASP A 411 -12.33 28.51 -10.47
N MET A 412 -11.54 27.45 -10.61
CA MET A 412 -10.15 27.43 -10.16
C MET A 412 -9.22 28.22 -11.10
N TRP A 413 -9.61 28.40 -12.37
CA TRP A 413 -8.83 29.19 -13.32
C TRP A 413 -8.96 30.70 -13.02
N SER A 414 -10.15 31.15 -12.65
CA SER A 414 -10.41 32.50 -12.18
C SER A 414 -11.53 32.50 -11.13
N PRO A 415 -11.17 32.44 -9.82
CA PRO A 415 -12.14 32.40 -8.71
C PRO A 415 -13.15 33.55 -8.74
N THR A 416 -12.73 34.72 -9.23
CA THR A 416 -13.62 35.87 -9.38
C THR A 416 -14.78 35.66 -10.36
N CYS A 417 -14.71 34.68 -11.27
CA CYS A 417 -15.84 34.29 -12.12
C CYS A 417 -16.99 33.68 -11.30
N ALA A 418 -16.69 33.03 -10.17
CA ALA A 418 -17.66 32.49 -9.22
C ALA A 418 -17.97 33.44 -8.04
N GLY A 419 -17.25 34.57 -7.95
CA GLY A 419 -17.39 35.54 -6.87
C GLY A 419 -16.43 35.32 -5.70
N ASP A 420 -15.47 34.43 -5.84
CA ASP A 420 -14.46 34.12 -4.84
C ASP A 420 -13.20 34.99 -4.98
N PRO A 421 -12.47 35.26 -3.89
CA PRO A 421 -11.18 35.93 -3.93
C PRO A 421 -10.11 35.14 -4.68
N ASP A 422 -9.40 35.83 -5.58
CA ASP A 422 -8.24 35.34 -6.34
C ASP A 422 -6.88 35.64 -5.69
N ARG A 423 -6.88 36.42 -4.59
CA ARG A 423 -5.68 36.81 -3.85
C ARG A 423 -6.02 37.29 -2.44
N ALA A 424 -5.07 37.15 -1.52
CA ALA A 424 -5.23 37.55 -0.12
C ALA A 424 -5.54 39.04 0.11
N LEU A 425 -5.16 39.91 -0.85
CA LEU A 425 -5.44 41.35 -0.82
C LEU A 425 -6.68 41.74 -1.66
N SER A 426 -7.50 40.77 -2.06
CA SER A 426 -8.75 41.04 -2.78
C SER A 426 -9.78 41.63 -1.83
N ALA A 427 -10.58 42.59 -2.32
CA ALA A 427 -11.71 43.11 -1.56
C ALA A 427 -12.73 42.01 -1.22
N LEU A 428 -12.80 40.96 -2.05
CA LEU A 428 -13.62 39.78 -1.79
C LEU A 428 -13.12 39.01 -0.55
N TYR A 429 -11.80 38.87 -0.40
CA TYR A 429 -11.19 38.17 0.74
C TYR A 429 -11.46 38.92 2.05
N GLU A 430 -11.30 40.25 2.05
CA GLU A 430 -11.63 41.07 3.23
C GLU A 430 -13.10 40.98 3.64
N SER A 431 -14.00 40.72 2.69
CA SER A 431 -15.45 40.64 2.95
C SER A 431 -15.93 39.27 3.45
N THR A 432 -15.15 38.21 3.24
CA THR A 432 -15.56 36.81 3.52
C THR A 432 -14.61 36.04 4.43
N CYS A 433 -13.37 36.49 4.64
CA CYS A 433 -12.39 35.73 5.42
C CYS A 433 -12.51 35.97 6.95
N CYS A 434 -12.11 34.94 7.71
CA CYS A 434 -11.77 35.03 9.14
C CYS A 434 -12.91 35.44 10.08
N ASP A 435 -14.18 35.36 9.66
CA ASP A 435 -15.33 35.38 10.56
C ASP A 435 -15.74 33.94 10.95
N PRO A 436 -15.46 33.47 12.19
CA PRO A 436 -15.80 32.12 12.61
C PRO A 436 -17.30 31.80 12.55
N GLY A 437 -18.17 32.81 12.52
CA GLY A 437 -19.63 32.66 12.43
C GLY A 437 -20.13 32.46 10.99
N PHE A 438 -19.28 32.66 10.00
CA PHE A 438 -19.60 32.47 8.58
C PHE A 438 -18.65 31.42 8.00
N ASP A 439 -19.22 30.29 7.55
CA ASP A 439 -18.46 29.28 6.79
C ASP A 439 -17.13 28.86 7.47
N ALA A 440 -17.18 28.64 8.79
CA ALA A 440 -16.01 28.32 9.62
C ALA A 440 -14.81 29.27 9.43
N GLY A 441 -15.04 30.56 9.18
CA GLY A 441 -13.96 31.51 8.83
C GLY A 441 -13.76 31.70 7.33
N GLY A 442 -14.77 31.41 6.51
CA GLY A 442 -14.74 31.52 5.05
C GLY A 442 -13.84 30.47 4.41
N VAL A 443 -13.98 29.20 4.77
CA VAL A 443 -13.15 28.11 4.26
C VAL A 443 -13.36 27.88 2.77
N HIS A 444 -14.60 27.84 2.29
CA HIS A 444 -14.90 27.64 0.87
C HIS A 444 -14.59 28.92 0.06
N PHE A 445 -14.93 30.10 0.59
CA PHE A 445 -14.67 31.35 -0.11
C PHE A 445 -13.17 31.65 -0.22
N GLY A 446 -12.39 31.39 0.83
CA GLY A 446 -10.97 31.70 0.81
C GLY A 446 -10.10 30.71 0.04
N SER A 447 -10.64 29.57 -0.39
CA SER A 447 -9.86 28.52 -1.10
C SER A 447 -9.31 29.01 -2.44
N GLY A 448 -10.05 29.87 -3.16
CA GLY A 448 -9.64 30.43 -4.45
C GLY A 448 -8.37 31.29 -4.42
N VAL A 449 -7.86 31.65 -3.25
CA VAL A 449 -6.59 32.38 -3.12
C VAL A 449 -5.37 31.48 -3.36
N SER A 450 -5.49 30.18 -3.12
CA SER A 450 -4.36 29.24 -2.96
C SER A 450 -4.09 28.42 -4.21
#